data_AF-A0A7R9KSX1-F1
#
_entry.id   AF-A0A7R9KSX1-F1
#
_cell.length_a   1.000
_cell.length_b   1.000
_cell.length_c   1.000
_cell.angle_alpha   90.00
_cell.angle_beta   90.00
_cell.angle_gamma   90.00
#
_symmetry.space_group_name_H-M   'P 1'
#
loop_
_entity.id
_entity.type
_entity.pdbx_description
1 polymer ?
#
loop_
_entity_poly.entity_id
_entity_poly.type
_entity_poly.pdbx_seq_one_letter_code
_entity_poly.pdbx_strand_id
1 'polypeptide(L)'
;MSLDFLDLVDDMPNELQPLVSRLLTLDSHRQAFVRKIERIGAKLSAEASVGQKCRQMKRLLSCAKSIERIYDQKLELSQCIVEKIKAKERQLTEDYNCCLLSDQTMPFTYGTRSGRTWSQ
;
A
#
# COMPACT_ATOMS: atom_id res chain seq x y z
N MET A 1 -11.10 -1.00 29.48
CA MET A 1 -10.35 -0.15 28.55
C MET A 1 -10.84 -0.54 27.17
N SER A 2 -11.75 0.22 26.56
CA SER A 2 -12.26 -0.09 25.22
C SER A 2 -11.17 0.24 24.22
N LEU A 3 -10.48 -0.76 23.68
CA LEU A 3 -9.70 -0.58 22.47
C LEU A 3 -10.70 -0.26 21.36
N ASP A 4 -10.79 1.00 20.95
CA ASP A 4 -11.50 1.33 19.72
C ASP A 4 -10.63 0.85 18.56
N PHE A 5 -11.12 -0.15 17.83
CA PHE A 5 -10.49 -0.65 16.60
C PHE A 5 -10.20 0.47 15.59
N LEU A 6 -10.91 1.60 15.68
CA LEU A 6 -10.66 2.81 14.90
C LEU A 6 -9.28 3.40 15.20
N ASP A 7 -8.90 3.55 16.48
CA ASP A 7 -7.62 4.13 16.90
C ASP A 7 -6.43 3.30 16.39
N LEU A 8 -6.63 1.99 16.27
CA LEU A 8 -5.61 1.10 15.75
C LEU A 8 -5.37 1.29 14.25
N VAL A 9 -6.32 1.78 13.45
CA VAL A 9 -6.19 1.92 11.98
C VAL A 9 -6.17 3.39 11.53
N ASP A 10 -6.33 4.33 12.46
CA ASP A 10 -6.59 5.75 12.18
C ASP A 10 -5.53 6.41 11.29
N ASP A 11 -4.26 6.00 11.43
CA ASP A 11 -3.14 6.54 10.65
C ASP A 11 -2.97 5.91 9.26
N MET A 12 -3.52 4.71 9.02
CA MET A 12 -3.32 4.01 7.74
C MET A 12 -3.79 4.80 6.51
N PRO A 13 -4.98 5.44 6.51
CA PRO A 13 -5.39 6.29 5.40
C PRO A 13 -4.37 7.39 5.09
N ASN A 14 -3.82 8.05 6.11
CA ASN A 14 -2.84 9.11 5.97
C ASN A 14 -1.51 8.59 5.41
N GLU A 15 -1.10 7.37 5.79
CA GLU A 15 0.10 6.72 5.27
C GLU A 15 -0.04 6.22 3.82
N LEU A 16 -1.22 5.71 3.45
CA LEU A 16 -1.47 5.16 2.11
C LEU A 16 -1.78 6.23 1.07
N GLN A 17 -2.44 7.32 1.47
CA GLN A 17 -2.80 8.43 0.59
C GLN A 17 -1.63 8.98 -0.26
N PRO A 18 -0.43 9.27 0.28
CA PRO A 18 0.69 9.75 -0.53
C PRO A 18 1.17 8.70 -1.54
N LEU A 19 1.16 7.42 -1.18
CA LEU A 19 1.56 6.31 -2.07
C LEU A 19 0.59 6.18 -3.25
N VAL A 20 -0.71 6.21 -2.96
CA VAL A 20 -1.77 6.16 -3.98
C VAL A 20 -1.73 7.40 -4.88
N SER A 21 -1.55 8.58 -4.30
CA SER A 21 -1.41 9.84 -5.06
C SER A 21 -0.20 9.79 -6.00
N ARG A 22 0.91 9.19 -5.54
CA ARG A 22 2.09 8.98 -6.38
C ARG A 22 1.82 8.00 -7.52
N LEU A 23 1.10 6.90 -7.28
CA LEU A 23 0.68 5.97 -8.34
C LEU A 23 -0.14 6.66 -9.43
N LEU A 24 -1.11 7.50 -9.04
CA LEU A 24 -1.94 8.26 -9.99
C LEU A 24 -1.12 9.26 -10.82
N THR A 25 -0.13 9.89 -10.19
CA THR A 25 0.83 10.78 -10.88
C THR A 25 1.65 10.01 -11.92
N LEU A 26 2.17 8.83 -11.54
CA LEU A 26 2.92 7.96 -12.44
C LEU A 26 2.06 7.48 -13.63
N ASP A 27 0.78 7.18 -13.40
CA ASP A 27 -0.15 6.83 -14.49
C ASP A 27 -0.37 7.99 -15.45
N SER A 28 -0.50 9.22 -14.94
CA SER A 28 -0.61 10.42 -15.77
C SER A 28 0.66 10.61 -16.62
N HIS A 29 1.85 10.40 -16.05
CA HIS A 29 3.11 10.47 -16.78
C HIS A 29 3.20 9.38 -17.86
N ARG A 30 2.81 8.14 -17.54
CA ARG A 30 2.77 7.03 -18.49
C ARG A 30 1.88 7.37 -19.68
N GLN A 31 0.69 7.90 -19.45
CA GLN A 31 -0.22 8.31 -20.53
C GLN A 31 0.40 9.38 -21.43
N ALA A 32 1.14 10.34 -20.87
CA ALA A 32 1.85 11.34 -21.67
C ALA A 32 2.89 10.71 -22.61
N PHE A 33 3.63 9.70 -22.14
CA PHE A 33 4.56 8.95 -22.98
C PHE A 33 3.85 8.09 -24.03
N VAL A 34 2.72 7.45 -23.71
CA VAL A 34 1.91 6.69 -24.69
C VAL A 34 1.46 7.61 -25.83
N ARG A 35 0.89 8.78 -25.52
CA ARG A 35 0.52 9.78 -26.54
C ARG A 35 1.72 10.23 -27.37
N LYS A 36 2.90 10.32 -26.77
CA LYS A 36 4.14 10.66 -27.49
C LYS A 36 4.58 9.53 -28.43
N ILE A 37 4.47 8.28 -27.99
CA ILE A 37 4.74 7.08 -28.80
C ILE A 37 3.79 7.04 -30.00
N GLU A 38 2.49 7.26 -29.81
CA GLU A 38 1.50 7.30 -30.90
C GLU A 38 1.86 8.35 -31.96
N ARG A 39 2.24 9.57 -31.54
CA ARG A 39 2.70 10.63 -32.45
C ARG A 39 3.98 10.26 -33.20
N ILE A 40 4.90 9.53 -32.57
CA ILE A 40 6.13 9.05 -33.21
C ILE A 40 5.78 7.93 -34.20
N GLY A 41 4.87 7.03 -33.84
CA GLY A 41 4.35 5.96 -34.69
C GLY A 41 3.71 6.49 -35.97
N ALA A 42 2.85 7.51 -35.86
CA ALA A 42 2.25 8.17 -37.02
C ALA A 42 3.28 8.82 -37.97
N LYS A 43 4.42 9.28 -37.44
CA LYS A 43 5.53 9.83 -38.24
C LYS A 43 6.39 8.74 -38.89
N LEU A 44 6.44 7.55 -38.29
CA LEU A 44 7.13 6.38 -38.84
C LEU A 44 6.35 5.71 -39.97
N SER A 45 5.01 5.76 -39.91
CA SER A 45 4.12 5.22 -40.95
C SER A 45 4.06 6.08 -42.21
N ALA A 46 4.44 7.36 -42.12
CA ALA A 46 4.58 8.22 -43.30
C ALA A 46 5.81 7.82 -44.13
N GLU A 47 5.77 8.14 -45.44
CA GLU A 47 6.94 8.03 -46.32
C GLU A 47 8.05 8.98 -45.86
N ALA A 48 8.94 8.45 -45.02
CA ALA A 48 10.08 9.15 -44.48
C ALA A 48 11.37 8.44 -44.92
N SER A 49 12.44 9.22 -45.08
CA SER A 49 13.75 8.67 -45.41
C SER A 49 14.27 7.74 -44.31
N VAL A 50 15.19 6.83 -44.65
CA VAL A 50 15.80 5.89 -43.69
C VAL A 50 16.43 6.64 -42.50
N GLY A 51 17.09 7.77 -42.76
CA GLY A 51 17.67 8.62 -41.71
C GLY A 51 16.61 9.23 -40.78
N GLN A 52 15.46 9.65 -41.32
CA GLN A 52 14.33 10.12 -40.50
C GLN A 52 13.75 8.98 -39.66
N LYS A 53 13.52 7.80 -40.25
CA LYS A 53 13.03 6.61 -39.54
C LYS A 53 13.97 6.21 -38.40
N CYS A 54 15.29 6.18 -38.62
CA CYS A 54 16.27 5.89 -37.58
C CYS A 54 16.19 6.88 -36.40
N ARG A 55 16.07 8.19 -36.68
CA ARG A 55 15.90 9.21 -35.63
C ARG A 55 14.60 9.04 -34.84
N GLN A 56 13.49 8.74 -35.52
CA GLN A 56 12.22 8.49 -34.84
C GLN A 56 12.27 7.21 -34.00
N MET A 57 12.90 6.15 -34.49
CA MET A 57 13.08 4.90 -33.76
C MET A 57 13.88 5.09 -32.46
N LYS A 58 14.94 5.90 -32.48
CA LYS A 58 15.69 6.27 -31.26
C LYS A 58 14.82 6.99 -30.23
N ARG A 59 13.94 7.89 -30.70
CA ARG A 59 12.99 8.61 -29.83
C ARG A 59 11.93 7.66 -29.26
N LEU A 60 11.44 6.73 -30.07
CA LEU A 60 10.50 5.70 -29.66
C LEU A 60 11.10 4.84 -28.54
N LEU A 61 12.32 4.32 -28.76
CA LEU A 61 13.05 3.52 -27.78
C LEU A 61 13.26 4.28 -26.46
N SER A 62 13.62 5.58 -26.53
CA SER A 62 13.76 6.42 -25.34
C SER A 62 12.44 6.58 -24.57
N CYS A 63 11.30 6.71 -25.28
CA CYS A 63 9.98 6.79 -24.63
C CYS A 63 9.60 5.44 -24.00
N ALA A 64 9.85 4.33 -24.69
CA ALA A 64 9.59 2.98 -24.18
C ALA A 64 10.37 2.70 -22.88
N LYS A 65 11.68 3.01 -22.85
CA LYS A 65 12.49 2.92 -21.62
C LYS A 65 11.98 3.80 -20.48
N SER A 66 11.40 4.96 -20.81
CA SER A 66 10.81 5.83 -19.78
C SER A 66 9.52 5.24 -19.21
N ILE A 67 8.71 4.58 -20.04
CA ILE A 67 7.52 3.85 -19.60
C ILE A 67 7.91 2.65 -18.74
N GLU A 68 8.93 1.89 -19.12
CA GLU A 68 9.47 0.77 -18.34
C GLU A 68 9.85 1.20 -16.92
N ARG A 69 10.64 2.27 -16.78
CA ARG A 69 10.99 2.85 -15.46
C ARG A 69 9.77 3.26 -14.64
N ILE A 70 8.70 3.74 -15.30
CA ILE A 70 7.46 4.07 -14.61
C ILE A 70 6.80 2.79 -14.08
N TYR A 71 6.79 1.71 -14.85
CA TYR A 71 6.27 0.42 -14.39
C TYR A 71 7.06 -0.13 -13.20
N ASP A 72 8.39 -0.05 -13.24
CA ASP A 72 9.23 -0.46 -12.11
C ASP A 72 8.87 0.31 -10.84
N GLN A 73 8.77 1.65 -10.93
CA GLN A 73 8.36 2.50 -9.80
C GLN A 73 6.95 2.19 -9.30
N LYS A 74 6.01 1.88 -10.21
CA LYS A 74 4.66 1.48 -9.81
C LYS A 74 4.66 0.14 -9.08
N LEU A 75 5.50 -0.81 -9.51
CA LEU A 75 5.63 -2.11 -8.86
C LEU A 75 6.18 -1.94 -7.43
N GLU A 76 7.26 -1.17 -7.26
CA GLU A 76 7.85 -0.86 -5.96
C GLU A 76 6.82 -0.23 -5.01
N LEU A 77 6.06 0.77 -5.48
CA LEU A 77 5.00 1.41 -4.68
C LEU A 77 3.88 0.43 -4.31
N SER A 78 3.47 -0.42 -5.25
CA SER A 78 2.44 -1.43 -4.98
C SER A 78 2.89 -2.45 -3.94
N GLN A 79 4.15 -2.87 -3.99
CA GLN A 79 4.75 -3.76 -2.99
C GLN A 79 4.76 -3.07 -1.62
N CYS A 80 5.19 -1.81 -1.55
CA CYS A 80 5.21 -1.03 -0.31
C CYS A 80 3.80 -0.90 0.32
N ILE A 81 2.77 -0.62 -0.48
CA ILE A 81 1.38 -0.56 -0.01
C ILE A 81 0.95 -1.91 0.59
N VAL A 82 1.21 -3.00 -0.12
CA VAL A 82 0.85 -4.35 0.34
C VAL A 82 1.57 -4.70 1.64
N GLU A 83 2.85 -4.36 1.75
CA GLU A 83 3.63 -4.59 2.97
C GLU A 83 3.08 -3.81 4.16
N LYS A 84 2.71 -2.54 3.98
CA LYS A 84 2.08 -1.73 5.02
C LYS A 84 0.77 -2.34 5.50
N ILE A 85 -0.10 -2.74 4.57
CA ILE A 85 -1.37 -3.38 4.90
C ILE A 85 -1.14 -4.68 5.68
N LYS A 86 -0.23 -5.54 5.20
CA LYS A 86 0.11 -6.81 5.88
C LYS A 86 0.76 -6.62 7.24
N ALA A 87 1.57 -5.58 7.42
CA ALA A 87 2.15 -5.26 8.72
C ALA A 87 1.04 -4.86 9.70
N LYS A 88 0.07 -4.06 9.23
CA LYS A 88 -1.06 -3.65 10.05
C LYS A 88 -2.01 -4.79 10.39
N GLU A 89 -2.29 -5.67 9.44
CA GLU A 89 -3.07 -6.89 9.67
C GLU A 89 -2.46 -7.78 10.75
N ARG A 90 -1.13 -7.96 10.73
CA ARG A 90 -0.40 -8.70 11.77
C ARG A 90 -0.52 -8.02 13.13
N GLN A 91 -0.32 -6.70 13.19
CA GLN A 91 -0.48 -5.94 14.44
C GLN A 91 -1.89 -6.11 15.03
N LEU A 92 -2.93 -5.94 14.21
CA LEU A 92 -4.32 -6.10 14.65
C LEU A 92 -4.61 -7.52 15.17
N THR A 93 -4.00 -8.53 14.53
CA THR A 93 -4.13 -9.93 14.96
C THR A 93 -3.47 -10.15 16.32
N GLU A 94 -2.27 -9.60 16.53
CA GLU A 94 -1.56 -9.67 17.81
C GLU A 94 -2.33 -8.95 18.92
N ASP A 95 -2.81 -7.72 18.66
CA ASP A 95 -3.58 -6.93 19.61
C ASP A 95 -4.89 -7.64 20.01
N TYR A 96 -5.59 -8.23 19.03
CA TYR A 96 -6.78 -9.04 19.28
C TYR A 96 -6.48 -10.26 20.17
N ASN A 97 -5.41 -10.99 19.88
CA ASN A 97 -5.01 -12.16 20.68
C ASN A 97 -4.61 -11.78 22.11
N CYS A 98 -3.91 -10.65 22.29
CA CYS A 98 -3.57 -10.12 23.61
C CYS A 98 -4.83 -9.78 24.43
N CYS A 99 -5.83 -9.17 23.79
CA CYS A 99 -7.10 -8.87 24.45
C CYS A 99 -7.82 -10.16 24.89
N LEU A 100 -7.89 -11.19 24.04
CA LEU A 100 -8.50 -12.48 24.39
C LEU A 100 -7.81 -13.20 25.55
N LEU A 101 -6.47 -13.14 25.62
CA LEU A 101 -5.70 -13.76 26.70
C LEU A 101 -5.82 -13.00 28.03
N SER A 102 -6.01 -11.68 27.97
CA SER A 102 -6.25 -10.86 29.16
C SER A 102 -7.61 -11.12 29.82
N ASP A 103 -8.63 -11.53 29.04
CA ASP A 103 -9.95 -11.92 29.58
C ASP A 103 -9.94 -13.32 30.24
N GLN A 104 -8.99 -14.20 29.89
CA GLN A 104 -8.89 -15.55 30.48
C GLN A 104 -8.03 -15.62 31.75
N THR A 105 -7.32 -14.54 32.12
CA THR A 105 -6.34 -14.55 33.23
C THR A 105 -6.83 -13.89 34.53
N MET A 106 -8.12 -13.68 34.73
CA MET A 106 -8.67 -13.34 36.06
C MET A 106 -8.94 -14.62 36.87
N PRO A 107 -8.08 -15.05 37.83
CA PRO A 107 -8.48 -16.06 38.79
C PRO A 107 -9.59 -15.45 39.65
N PHE A 108 -10.79 -16.02 39.56
CA PHE A 108 -11.88 -15.81 40.49
C PHE A 108 -11.40 -16.22 41.89
N THR A 109 -10.83 -15.28 42.65
CA THR A 109 -10.60 -15.50 44.08
C THR A 109 -11.96 -15.39 44.76
N TYR A 110 -12.64 -16.53 44.94
CA TYR A 110 -13.74 -16.62 45.87
C TYR A 110 -13.22 -16.27 47.26
N GLY A 111 -13.51 -15.05 47.72
CA GLY A 111 -13.38 -14.70 49.12
C GLY A 111 -14.36 -15.56 49.92
N THR A 112 -13.88 -16.61 50.56
CA THR A 112 -14.62 -17.34 51.60
C THR A 112 -14.76 -16.44 52.83
N ARG A 113 -15.80 -15.61 52.84
CA ARG A 113 -16.29 -14.90 54.02
C ARG A 113 -17.24 -15.83 54.78
N SER A 114 -16.73 -16.62 55.72
CA SER A 114 -17.59 -17.28 56.73
C SER A 114 -16.76 -17.72 57.95
N GLY A 115 -17.21 -17.32 59.15
CA GLY A 115 -16.58 -17.74 60.41
C GLY A 115 -16.67 -16.72 61.56
N ARG A 116 -17.82 -16.06 61.76
CA ARG A 116 -18.14 -15.48 63.08
C ARG A 116 -18.67 -16.60 63.97
N THR A 117 -17.86 -17.08 64.90
CA THR A 117 -18.35 -17.86 66.05
C THR A 117 -18.70 -16.88 67.17
N TRP A 118 -19.95 -16.95 67.63
CA TRP A 118 -20.42 -16.26 68.83
C TRP A 118 -20.00 -17.07 70.05
N SER A 119 -19.33 -16.43 71.01
CA SER A 119 -19.14 -16.98 72.35
C SER A 119 -20.13 -16.31 73.30
N GLN A 120 -20.95 -17.14 73.95
CA GLN A 120 -21.73 -16.80 75.14
C GLN A 120 -20.82 -16.63 76.35
#